data_AF-A0A2A4N1H5-F1
#
_entry.id   AF-A0A2A4N1H5-F1
#
_cell.length_a   1.000
_cell.length_b   1.000
_cell.length_c   1.000
_cell.angle_alpha   90.00
_cell.angle_beta   90.00
_cell.angle_gamma   90.00
#
_symmetry.space_group_name_H-M   'P 1'
#
loop_
_entity.id
_entity.type
_entity.pdbx_description
1 polymer ?
#
loop_
_entity_poly.entity_id
_entity_poly.type
_entity_poly.pdbx_seq_one_letter_code
_entity_poly.pdbx_strand_id
1 'polypeptide(L)' 'SRENAESMEALETLKPLSALSQKMVQRLAFRRSFSEGLAVFELEPNSKAAGELDALARAIYK' A
#
# COMPACT_ATOMS: atom_id res chain seq x y z
N SER A 1 8.87 11.07 3.61
CA SER A 1 10.32 11.03 3.85
C SER A 1 11.03 11.43 2.58
N ARG A 2 12.22 12.05 2.68
CA ARG A 2 13.09 12.32 1.52
C ARG A 2 13.40 11.03 0.76
N GLU A 3 13.70 9.96 1.48
CA GLU A 3 13.94 8.61 0.94
C GLU A 3 12.79 8.10 0.05
N ASN A 4 11.54 8.36 0.45
CA ASN A 4 10.38 7.95 -0.34
C ASN A 4 10.23 8.76 -1.64
N ALA A 5 10.71 10.01 -1.67
CA ALA A 5 10.67 10.83 -2.87
C ALA A 5 11.74 10.37 -3.86
N GLU A 6 12.98 10.17 -3.36
CA GLU A 6 14.09 9.63 -4.14
C GLU A 6 13.74 8.26 -4.74
N SER A 7 13.09 7.38 -3.96
CA SER A 7 12.63 6.08 -4.45
C SER A 7 11.58 6.19 -5.56
N MET A 8 10.64 7.14 -5.45
CA MET A 8 9.64 7.37 -6.49
C MET A 8 10.28 7.93 -7.77
N GLU A 9 11.22 8.88 -7.63
CA GLU A 9 11.97 9.41 -8.77
C GLU A 9 12.74 8.31 -9.50
N ALA A 10 13.37 7.39 -8.75
CA ALA A 10 14.05 6.24 -9.35
C ALA A 10 13.08 5.32 -10.09
N LEU A 11 11.88 5.06 -9.55
CA LEU A 11 10.86 4.23 -10.20
C LEU A 11 10.37 4.83 -11.52
N GLU A 12 10.24 6.16 -11.62
CA GLU A 12 9.84 6.85 -12.85
C GLU A 12 10.86 6.70 -13.99
N THR A 13 12.10 6.30 -13.69
CA THR A 13 13.10 6.00 -14.73
C THR A 13 12.84 4.68 -15.46
N LEU A 14 12.03 3.77 -14.88
CA LEU A 14 11.78 2.42 -15.38
C LEU A 14 10.67 2.37 -16.45
N LYS A 15 10.91 3.01 -17.60
CA LYS A 15 9.94 3.00 -18.71
C LYS A 15 9.79 1.60 -19.35
N PRO A 16 8.58 1.20 -19.77
CA PRO A 16 7.35 2.00 -19.86
C PRO A 16 6.47 1.96 -18.60
N LEU A 17 6.97 1.47 -17.46
CA LEU A 17 6.20 1.39 -16.23
C LEU A 17 6.03 2.78 -15.61
N SER A 18 4.91 2.99 -14.91
CA SER A 18 4.63 4.20 -14.12
C SER A 18 4.27 3.77 -12.70
N ALA A 19 4.86 4.44 -11.72
CA ALA A 19 4.63 4.12 -10.32
C ALA A 19 3.30 4.70 -9.83
N LEU A 20 2.54 3.91 -9.06
CA LEU A 20 1.36 4.41 -8.38
C LEU A 20 1.76 5.23 -7.16
N SER A 21 1.04 6.32 -6.90
CA SER A 21 1.25 7.17 -5.72
C SER A 21 0.85 6.51 -4.39
N GLN A 22 0.07 5.42 -4.47
CA GLN A 22 -0.54 4.73 -3.32
C GLN A 22 0.52 3.87 -2.64
N LYS A 23 0.65 4.03 -1.32
CA LYS A 23 1.75 3.44 -0.55
C LYS A 23 1.17 2.53 0.53
N MET A 24 1.70 1.31 0.58
CA MET A 24 1.50 0.42 1.72
C MET A 24 2.75 0.50 2.59
N VAL A 25 2.64 1.17 3.74
CA VAL A 25 3.79 1.26 4.65
C VAL A 25 3.86 0.03 5.54
N GLN A 26 4.99 -0.17 6.20
CA GLN A 26 5.13 -1.26 7.16
C GLN A 26 4.20 -1.03 8.36
N ARG A 27 3.14 -1.83 8.45
CA ARG A 27 2.16 -1.79 9.55
C ARG A 27 2.03 -3.16 10.18
N LEU A 28 1.97 -3.20 11.51
CA LEU A 28 1.72 -4.43 12.27
C LEU A 28 0.38 -5.08 11.88
N ALA A 29 -0.63 -4.26 11.54
CA ALA A 29 -1.95 -4.73 11.12
C ALA A 29 -1.90 -5.66 9.89
N PHE A 30 -1.04 -5.39 8.89
CA PHE A 30 -0.86 -6.31 7.75
C PHE A 30 -0.26 -7.65 8.20
N ARG A 31 0.70 -7.63 9.12
CA ARG A 31 1.29 -8.88 9.64
C ARG A 31 0.26 -9.72 10.39
N ARG A 32 -0.54 -9.08 11.24
CA ARG A 32 -1.63 -9.74 11.97
C ARG A 32 -2.66 -10.32 11.00
N SER A 33 -3.06 -9.56 9.98
CA SER A 33 -4.03 -10.03 9.00
C SER A 33 -3.57 -11.32 8.29
N PHE A 34 -2.29 -11.41 7.92
CA PHE A 34 -1.73 -12.66 7.36
C PHE A 34 -1.70 -13.82 8.36
N SER A 35 -1.38 -13.56 9.63
CA SER A 35 -1.40 -14.61 10.68
C SER A 35 -2.81 -15.14 10.95
N GLU A 36 -3.82 -14.27 10.94
CA GLU A 36 -5.21 -14.62 11.23
C GLU A 36 -5.99 -15.12 9.98
N GLY A 37 -5.37 -15.09 8.80
CA GLY A 37 -6.01 -15.52 7.55
C GLY A 37 -7.16 -14.62 7.10
N LEU A 38 -7.18 -13.36 7.54
CA LEU A 38 -8.21 -12.36 7.22
C LEU A 38 -7.61 -11.21 6.40
N ALA A 39 -8.42 -10.55 5.58
CA ALA A 39 -8.03 -9.28 5.00
C ALA A 39 -7.94 -8.21 6.11
N VAL A 40 -7.06 -7.22 5.94
CA VAL A 40 -6.82 -6.21 6.99
C VAL A 40 -8.06 -5.37 7.31
N PHE A 41 -8.97 -5.20 6.34
CA PHE A 41 -10.24 -4.49 6.55
C PHE A 41 -11.30 -5.36 7.26
N GLU A 42 -11.17 -6.69 7.23
CA GLU A 42 -12.02 -7.60 8.01
C GLU A 42 -11.57 -7.63 9.47
N LEU A 43 -10.26 -7.56 9.70
CA LEU A 43 -9.66 -7.59 11.03
C LEU A 43 -9.79 -6.25 11.77
N GLU A 44 -9.39 -5.14 11.13
CA GLU A 44 -9.44 -3.79 11.71
C GLU A 44 -9.94 -2.78 10.65
N PRO A 45 -11.28 -2.67 10.44
CA PRO A 45 -11.88 -1.91 9.34
C PRO A 45 -11.46 -0.44 9.29
N ASN A 46 -11.27 0.20 10.45
CA ASN A 46 -10.93 1.62 10.56
C ASN A 46 -9.42 1.88 10.71
N SER A 47 -8.57 0.87 10.47
CA SER A 47 -7.13 1.01 10.56
C SER A 47 -6.56 1.78 9.37
N LYS A 48 -5.41 2.44 9.57
CA LYS A 48 -4.66 3.05 8.47
C LYS A 48 -4.26 2.03 7.39
N ALA A 49 -4.06 0.76 7.79
CA ALA A 49 -3.71 -0.32 6.88
C ALA A 49 -4.88 -0.69 5.96
N ALA A 50 -6.10 -0.75 6.50
CA ALA A 50 -7.31 -0.92 5.71
C ALA A 50 -7.51 0.22 4.71
N GLY A 51 -7.32 1.47 5.15
CA GLY A 51 -7.38 2.63 4.25
C GLY A 51 -6.32 2.62 3.14
N GLU A 52 -5.08 2.22 3.44
CA GLU A 52 -4.03 2.09 2.43
C GLU A 52 -4.32 1.00 1.40
N LEU A 53 -4.83 -0.15 1.85
CA LEU A 53 -5.21 -1.25 0.95
C LEU A 53 -6.40 -0.86 0.06
N ASP A 54 -7.43 -0.21 0.62
CA ASP A 54 -8.58 0.29 -0.17
C ASP A 54 -8.13 1.33 -1.20
N ALA A 55 -7.27 2.28 -0.82
CA ALA A 55 -6.73 3.26 -1.75
C ALA A 55 -5.94 2.62 -2.91
N LEU A 56 -5.14 1.59 -2.62
CA LEU A 56 -4.44 0.82 -3.65
C LEU A 56 -5.42 0.06 -4.54
N ALA A 57 -6.40 -0.63 -3.95
CA ALA A 57 -7.43 -1.38 -4.69
C ALA A 57 -8.17 -0.49 -5.69
N ARG A 58 -8.60 0.70 -5.26
CA ARG A 58 -9.24 1.71 -6.15
C ARG A 58 -8.33 2.22 -7.26
N ALA A 59 -7.03 2.24 -7.05
CA ALA A 59 -6.08 2.70 -8.06
C ALA A 59 -5.82 1.66 -9.15
N ILE A 60 -5.91 0.36 -8.82
CA ILE A 60 -5.63 -0.74 -9.75
C ILE A 60 -6.89 -1.35 -10.37
N TYR A 61 -8.01 -1.27 -9.67
CA TYR A 61 -9.28 -1.84 -10.09
C TYR A 61 -10.21 -0.73 -10.61
N LYS A 62 -10.63 -0.86 -11.87
CA LYS A 62 -11.63 0.00 -12.52
C LYS A 62 -12.94 -0.75 -12.68
#